data_AF-A0AAD5G309-F1
#
_entry.id   AF-A0AAD5G309-F1
#
_cell.length_a   1.000
_cell.length_b   1.000
_cell.length_c   1.000
_cell.angle_alpha   90.00
_cell.angle_beta   90.00
_cell.angle_gamma   90.00
#
_symmetry.space_group_name_H-M   'P 1'
#
loop_
_entity.id
_entity.type
_entity.pdbx_description
1 polymer ?
#
loop_
_entity_poly.entity_id
_entity_poly.type
_entity_poly.pdbx_seq_one_letter_code
_entity_poly.pdbx_strand_id
1 'polypeptide(L)'
;MPEASIGSVPDVGSSHFLSRLPAFFGEYVALTGVRLKGMEMVECGLATHFVHSKHLASLENELSMMSSSDAKNKTKIFEIINKYANERTTKSENTISRLEIINKCFSRETVEDILSALETFATDRNEKWILDAIKSIKSTSPLCVKLALKLIREGRSQNLEHCLAREHLVVSNLLRRTVNDDFYEGPRAMLIDKDRKPQWSPSKLELVNEEMVNKCFSAIDDEDWQPLRLFERPNTDHIAMSKI
;
A
#
# COMPACT_ATOMS: atom_id res chain seq x y z
N MET A 1 -4.83 -0.29 0.79
CA MET A 1 -4.10 -0.73 1.99
C MET A 1 -4.63 0.02 3.22
N PRO A 2 -5.81 -0.35 3.78
CA PRO A 2 -6.37 0.29 4.96
C PRO A 2 -5.84 -0.26 6.30
N GLU A 3 -4.74 -1.02 6.32
CA GLU A 3 -4.30 -1.84 7.45
C GLU A 3 -4.01 -1.02 8.71
N ALA A 4 -3.49 0.21 8.57
CA ALA A 4 -3.26 1.11 9.71
C ALA A 4 -4.56 1.45 10.46
N SER A 5 -5.72 1.42 9.78
CA SER A 5 -7.03 1.66 10.41
C SER A 5 -7.54 0.48 11.26
N ILE A 6 -6.89 -0.68 11.14
CA ILE A 6 -7.15 -1.88 11.94
C ILE A 6 -5.93 -2.27 12.78
N GLY A 7 -5.01 -1.33 13.05
CA GLY A 7 -3.86 -1.58 13.93
C GLY A 7 -2.80 -2.52 13.34
N SER A 8 -2.71 -2.60 12.01
CA SER A 8 -1.64 -3.33 11.31
C SER A 8 -0.93 -2.42 10.31
N VAL A 9 0.04 -2.95 9.57
CA VAL A 9 0.81 -2.24 8.54
C VAL A 9 0.49 -2.82 7.16
N PRO A 10 0.73 -2.08 6.05
CA PRO A 10 0.68 -2.66 4.72
C PRO A 10 1.63 -3.87 4.63
N ASP A 11 1.08 -5.05 4.40
CA ASP A 11 1.75 -6.34 4.41
C ASP A 11 1.73 -6.98 3.00
N VAL A 12 1.98 -8.29 2.88
CA VAL A 12 1.95 -9.08 1.63
C VAL A 12 2.82 -8.54 0.49
N GLY A 13 3.94 -7.89 0.82
CA GLY A 13 4.87 -7.27 -0.11
C GLY A 13 4.46 -5.85 -0.52
N SER A 14 3.55 -5.22 0.20
CA SER A 14 3.08 -3.86 -0.11
C SER A 14 4.17 -2.81 -0.01
N SER A 15 5.11 -2.97 0.92
CA SER A 15 6.31 -2.13 0.95
C SER A 15 7.13 -2.23 -0.34
N HIS A 16 7.07 -3.33 -1.07
CA HIS A 16 7.75 -3.48 -2.35
C HIS A 16 7.02 -2.75 -3.48
N PHE A 17 5.74 -3.04 -3.72
CA PHE A 17 5.07 -2.47 -4.88
C PHE A 17 4.62 -1.01 -4.65
N LEU A 18 4.23 -0.62 -3.43
CA LEU A 18 3.84 0.77 -3.14
C LEU A 18 5.04 1.72 -3.22
N SER A 19 6.21 1.30 -2.76
CA SER A 19 7.43 2.13 -2.77
C SER A 19 7.92 2.52 -4.16
N ARG A 20 7.46 1.80 -5.18
CA ARG A 20 7.81 2.03 -6.59
C ARG A 20 6.71 2.71 -7.39
N LEU A 21 5.58 3.05 -6.76
CA LEU A 21 4.60 3.91 -7.41
C LEU A 21 5.19 5.30 -7.66
N PRO A 22 4.65 6.06 -8.63
CA PRO A 22 5.20 7.36 -9.00
C PRO A 22 5.43 8.29 -7.80
N ALA A 23 6.68 8.75 -7.68
CA ALA A 23 7.12 9.68 -6.63
C ALA A 23 6.69 9.23 -5.22
N PHE A 24 5.79 9.98 -4.54
CA PHE A 24 5.34 9.69 -3.16
C PHE A 24 3.90 9.17 -3.08
N PHE A 25 3.38 8.63 -4.19
CA PHE A 25 2.01 8.11 -4.23
C PHE A 25 1.84 6.85 -3.37
N GLY A 26 2.90 6.04 -3.23
CA GLY A 26 2.92 4.87 -2.35
C GLY A 26 2.64 5.20 -0.90
N GLU A 27 3.32 6.23 -0.37
CA GLU A 27 3.10 6.74 0.98
C GLU A 27 1.67 7.27 1.14
N TYR A 28 1.16 8.03 0.17
CA TYR A 28 -0.24 8.47 0.21
C TYR A 28 -1.21 7.29 0.34
N VAL A 29 -1.06 6.25 -0.47
CA VAL A 29 -1.93 5.07 -0.43
C VAL A 29 -1.80 4.30 0.89
N ALA A 30 -0.59 4.10 1.37
CA ALA A 30 -0.29 3.36 2.60
C ALA A 30 -0.81 4.07 3.87
N LEU A 31 -0.59 5.39 3.98
CA LEU A 31 -0.90 6.14 5.19
C LEU A 31 -2.39 6.48 5.30
N THR A 32 -3.06 6.70 4.17
CA THR A 32 -4.46 7.14 4.16
C THR A 32 -5.45 5.99 4.00
N GLY A 33 -5.01 4.83 3.50
CA GLY A 33 -5.92 3.73 3.15
C GLY A 33 -6.93 4.08 2.05
N VAL A 34 -6.63 5.09 1.22
CA VAL A 34 -7.52 5.55 0.15
C VAL A 34 -7.97 4.42 -0.76
N ARG A 35 -9.24 4.50 -1.20
CA ARG A 35 -9.79 3.61 -2.21
C ARG A 35 -9.52 4.17 -3.60
N LEU A 36 -8.64 3.52 -4.34
CA LEU A 36 -8.37 3.81 -5.74
C LEU A 36 -9.41 3.11 -6.63
N LYS A 37 -9.78 3.73 -7.75
CA LYS A 37 -10.84 3.18 -8.63
C LYS A 37 -10.44 3.14 -10.09
N GLY A 38 -10.71 2.00 -10.74
CA GLY A 38 -10.71 1.86 -12.19
C GLY A 38 -9.43 2.34 -12.84
N MET A 39 -9.53 3.36 -13.70
CA MET A 39 -8.40 3.89 -14.44
C MET A 39 -7.27 4.38 -13.54
N GLU A 40 -7.57 4.98 -12.38
CA GLU A 40 -6.55 5.48 -11.43
C GLU A 40 -5.54 4.38 -11.02
N MET A 41 -6.00 3.12 -10.92
CA MET A 41 -5.12 1.97 -10.66
C MET A 41 -4.11 1.76 -11.79
N VAL A 42 -4.51 1.99 -13.04
CA VAL A 42 -3.62 1.94 -14.21
C VAL A 42 -2.66 3.14 -14.21
N GLU A 43 -3.15 4.34 -13.89
CA GLU A 43 -2.33 5.55 -13.91
C GLU A 43 -1.22 5.52 -12.87
N CYS A 44 -1.50 4.98 -11.68
CA CYS A 44 -0.48 4.82 -10.64
C CYS A 44 0.39 3.57 -10.82
N GLY A 45 0.06 2.66 -11.75
CA GLY A 45 0.84 1.45 -12.03
C GLY A 45 0.47 0.23 -11.18
N LEU A 46 -0.62 0.29 -10.40
CA LEU A 46 -1.14 -0.87 -9.65
C LEU A 46 -1.95 -1.85 -10.50
N ALA A 47 -2.47 -1.41 -11.64
CA ALA A 47 -3.11 -2.25 -12.65
C ALA A 47 -2.42 -2.10 -14.00
N THR A 48 -2.37 -3.18 -14.78
CA THR A 48 -1.73 -3.16 -16.11
C THR A 48 -2.69 -2.72 -17.21
N HIS A 49 -3.98 -3.03 -17.08
CA HIS A 49 -5.03 -2.74 -18.06
C HIS A 49 -6.34 -2.37 -17.35
N PHE A 50 -7.21 -1.66 -18.06
CA PHE A 50 -8.57 -1.37 -17.65
C PHE A 50 -9.56 -1.94 -18.67
N VAL A 51 -10.47 -2.80 -18.22
CA VAL A 51 -11.48 -3.47 -19.05
C VAL A 51 -12.85 -3.23 -18.43
N HIS A 52 -13.84 -2.79 -19.21
CA HIS A 52 -15.21 -2.66 -18.69
C HIS A 52 -15.79 -4.03 -18.32
N SER A 53 -16.54 -4.09 -17.22
CA SER A 53 -17.12 -5.33 -16.70
C SER A 53 -17.95 -6.11 -17.73
N LYS A 54 -18.66 -5.42 -18.64
CA LYS A 54 -19.43 -6.04 -19.74
C LYS A 54 -18.59 -6.88 -20.71
N HIS A 55 -17.27 -6.69 -20.73
CA HIS A 55 -16.34 -7.40 -21.61
C HIS A 55 -15.54 -8.49 -20.90
N LEU A 56 -15.61 -8.58 -19.56
CA LEU A 56 -14.82 -9.56 -18.79
C LEU A 56 -15.14 -11.01 -19.18
N ALA A 57 -16.43 -11.36 -19.32
CA ALA A 57 -16.82 -12.71 -19.73
C ALA A 57 -16.27 -13.07 -21.13
N SER A 58 -16.24 -12.11 -22.06
CA SER A 58 -15.67 -12.34 -23.40
C SER A 58 -14.15 -12.51 -23.36
N LEU A 59 -13.47 -11.68 -22.56
CA LEU A 59 -12.03 -11.77 -22.33
C LEU A 59 -11.63 -13.13 -21.71
N GLU A 60 -12.34 -13.55 -20.66
CA GLU A 60 -12.11 -14.85 -20.00
C GLU A 60 -12.30 -16.01 -20.98
N ASN A 61 -13.37 -15.98 -21.78
CA ASN A 61 -13.62 -17.00 -22.80
C ASN A 61 -12.49 -17.06 -23.84
N GLU A 62 -12.05 -15.92 -24.38
CA GLU A 62 -10.97 -15.91 -25.39
C GLU A 62 -9.64 -16.40 -24.83
N LEU A 63 -9.30 -16.03 -23.58
CA LEU A 63 -8.11 -16.56 -22.90
C LEU A 63 -8.22 -18.07 -22.63
N SER A 64 -9.41 -18.58 -22.29
CA SER A 64 -9.63 -20.00 -22.01
C SER A 64 -9.51 -20.90 -23.25
N MET A 65 -9.75 -20.34 -24.44
CA MET A 65 -9.69 -21.07 -25.71
C MET A 65 -8.29 -21.10 -26.33
N MET A 66 -7.29 -20.48 -25.67
CA MET A 66 -5.92 -20.50 -26.12
C MET A 66 -5.34 -21.92 -26.11
N SER A 67 -4.60 -22.27 -27.16
CA SER A 67 -3.85 -23.52 -27.19
C SER A 67 -2.75 -23.53 -26.13
N SER A 68 -2.33 -24.71 -25.65
CA SER A 68 -1.25 -24.81 -24.64
C SER A 68 0.09 -24.23 -25.12
N SER A 69 0.33 -24.19 -26.43
CA SER A 69 1.49 -23.50 -27.02
C SER A 69 1.35 -21.98 -26.96
N ASP A 70 0.14 -21.46 -27.18
CA ASP A 70 -0.12 -20.01 -27.15
C ASP A 70 -0.14 -19.46 -25.73
N ALA A 71 -0.61 -20.24 -24.77
CA ALA A 71 -0.61 -19.89 -23.35
C ALA A 71 0.81 -19.69 -22.78
N LYS A 72 1.84 -20.26 -23.42
CA LYS A 72 3.25 -20.00 -23.06
C LYS A 72 3.79 -18.69 -23.67
N ASN A 73 3.08 -18.12 -24.65
CA ASN A 73 3.48 -16.91 -25.34
C ASN A 73 2.83 -15.67 -24.69
N LYS A 74 3.61 -14.97 -23.86
CA LYS A 74 3.18 -13.74 -23.17
C LYS A 74 2.68 -12.65 -24.14
N THR A 75 3.22 -12.57 -25.35
CA THR A 75 2.79 -11.58 -26.35
C THR A 75 1.36 -11.85 -26.80
N LYS A 76 0.99 -13.10 -27.05
CA LYS A 76 -0.39 -13.46 -27.43
C LYS A 76 -1.40 -13.16 -26.31
N ILE A 77 -1.02 -13.45 -25.06
CA ILE A 77 -1.84 -13.10 -23.89
C ILE A 77 -2.05 -11.58 -23.83
N PHE A 78 -0.98 -10.82 -24.01
CA PHE A 78 -1.02 -9.35 -24.02
C PHE A 78 -1.90 -8.79 -25.15
N GLU A 79 -1.81 -9.35 -26.36
CA GLU A 79 -2.66 -8.99 -27.50
C GLU A 79 -4.16 -9.21 -27.21
N ILE A 80 -4.51 -10.36 -26.64
CA ILE A 80 -5.90 -10.66 -26.26
C ILE A 80 -6.39 -9.66 -25.21
N ILE A 81 -5.61 -9.38 -24.16
CA ILE A 81 -6.02 -8.42 -23.13
C ILE A 81 -6.20 -7.01 -23.74
N ASN A 82 -5.28 -6.57 -24.61
CA ASN A 82 -5.36 -5.25 -25.25
C ASN A 82 -6.57 -5.08 -26.16
N LYS A 83 -7.01 -6.14 -26.84
CA LYS A 83 -8.24 -6.13 -27.64
C LYS A 83 -9.46 -5.67 -26.84
N TYR A 84 -9.49 -5.98 -25.54
CA TYR A 84 -10.57 -5.61 -24.62
C TYR A 84 -10.22 -4.40 -23.74
N ALA A 85 -8.95 -3.99 -23.72
CA ALA A 85 -8.51 -2.87 -22.92
C ALA A 85 -9.07 -1.57 -23.50
N ASN A 86 -9.61 -0.74 -22.62
CA ASN A 86 -10.08 0.59 -22.98
C ASN A 86 -8.89 1.55 -23.00
N GLU A 87 -8.64 2.18 -24.15
CA GLU A 87 -7.70 3.30 -24.25
C GLU A 87 -8.28 4.56 -23.58
N ARG A 88 -7.38 5.42 -23.08
CA ARG A 88 -7.76 6.71 -22.52
C ARG A 88 -8.48 7.56 -23.57
N THR A 89 -9.54 8.24 -23.14
CA THR A 89 -9.80 9.60 -23.62
C THR A 89 -9.03 10.55 -22.71
N THR A 90 -7.97 11.17 -23.23
CA THR A 90 -7.21 12.19 -22.50
C THR A 90 -8.11 13.40 -22.26
N LYS A 91 -8.23 13.85 -21.01
CA LYS A 91 -8.68 15.21 -20.69
C LYS A 91 -7.48 16.03 -20.21
N SER A 92 -7.46 17.27 -20.69
CA SER A 92 -6.31 18.18 -20.71
C SER A 92 -6.03 18.92 -19.40
N GLU A 93 -4.87 19.55 -19.41
CA GLU A 93 -4.22 20.42 -18.44
C GLU A 93 -5.02 21.69 -18.06
N ASN A 94 -4.90 22.09 -16.78
CA ASN A 94 -4.66 23.47 -16.29
C ASN A 94 -4.92 23.59 -14.77
N THR A 95 -4.45 22.64 -13.96
CA THR A 95 -4.47 22.71 -12.50
C THR A 95 -3.25 21.93 -11.99
N ILE A 96 -2.61 22.39 -10.90
CA ILE A 96 -1.64 21.57 -10.15
C ILE A 96 -2.27 20.20 -9.95
N SER A 97 -1.68 19.18 -10.54
CA SER A 97 -2.27 17.84 -10.49
C SER A 97 -2.33 17.36 -9.05
N ARG A 98 -3.34 16.55 -8.69
CA ARG A 98 -3.41 15.92 -7.36
C ARG A 98 -2.09 15.23 -6.97
N LEU A 99 -1.38 14.67 -7.95
CA LEU A 99 -0.06 14.06 -7.79
C LEU A 99 1.01 15.07 -7.32
N GLU A 100 1.03 16.30 -7.84
CA GLU A 100 1.96 17.34 -7.38
C GLU A 100 1.74 17.71 -5.90
N ILE A 101 0.48 17.80 -5.46
CA ILE A 101 0.16 18.09 -4.05
C ILE A 101 0.58 16.90 -3.17
N ILE A 102 0.27 15.66 -3.61
CA ILE A 102 0.73 14.45 -2.94
C ILE A 102 2.26 14.46 -2.80
N ASN A 103 2.99 14.76 -3.87
CA ASN A 103 4.45 14.80 -3.83
C ASN A 103 4.99 15.86 -2.88
N LYS A 104 4.36 17.05 -2.82
CA LYS A 104 4.76 18.11 -1.87
C LYS A 104 4.49 17.76 -0.42
N CYS A 105 3.42 17.03 -0.13
CA CYS A 105 3.05 16.67 1.25
C CYS A 105 3.74 15.40 1.74
N PHE A 106 3.71 14.32 0.95
CA PHE A 106 4.19 12.99 1.34
C PHE A 106 5.70 12.79 1.20
N SER A 107 6.42 13.79 0.66
CA SER A 107 7.89 13.84 0.66
C SER A 107 8.49 14.24 2.02
N ARG A 108 7.69 14.76 2.96
CA ARG A 108 8.14 15.21 4.28
C ARG A 108 8.59 14.05 5.16
N GLU A 109 9.62 14.25 5.99
CA GLU A 109 10.29 13.14 6.69
C GLU A 109 9.40 12.38 7.69
N THR A 110 8.53 13.06 8.43
CA THR A 110 7.70 12.44 9.47
C THR A 110 6.21 12.45 9.12
N VAL A 111 5.41 11.59 9.75
CA VAL A 111 3.95 11.59 9.56
C VAL A 111 3.33 12.92 10.03
N GLU A 112 3.89 13.50 11.10
CA GLU A 112 3.53 14.80 11.63
C GLU A 112 3.75 15.91 10.60
N ASP A 113 4.91 15.93 9.94
CA ASP A 113 5.20 16.92 8.90
C ASP A 113 4.31 16.72 7.65
N ILE A 114 3.99 15.47 7.31
CA ILE A 114 3.05 15.15 6.23
C ILE A 114 1.66 15.73 6.58
N LEU A 115 1.17 15.50 7.80
CA LEU A 115 -0.11 16.04 8.26
C LEU A 115 -0.13 17.57 8.26
N SER A 116 0.91 18.20 8.80
CA SER A 116 1.05 19.66 8.83
C SER A 116 1.03 20.26 7.41
N ALA A 117 1.73 19.62 6.47
CA ALA A 117 1.69 20.02 5.07
C ALA A 117 0.27 19.89 4.46
N LEU A 118 -0.42 18.78 4.70
CA LEU A 118 -1.79 18.57 4.23
C LEU A 118 -2.76 19.61 4.80
N GLU A 119 -2.67 19.92 6.09
CA GLU A 119 -3.51 20.93 6.77
C GLU A 119 -3.29 22.34 6.20
N THR A 120 -2.04 22.67 5.86
CA THR A 120 -1.71 23.93 5.17
C THR A 120 -2.41 24.00 3.81
N PHE A 121 -2.27 22.95 2.98
CA PHE A 121 -2.94 22.90 1.68
C PHE A 121 -4.47 22.87 1.78
N ALA A 122 -5.02 22.24 2.82
CA ALA A 122 -6.47 22.21 3.06
C ALA A 122 -7.03 23.61 3.32
N THR A 123 -6.26 24.50 3.96
CA THR A 123 -6.66 25.89 4.20
C THR A 123 -6.76 26.69 2.90
N ASP A 124 -5.83 26.48 1.97
CA ASP A 124 -5.77 27.23 0.71
C ASP A 124 -6.74 26.72 -0.36
N ARG A 125 -6.96 25.39 -0.44
CA ARG A 125 -7.65 24.74 -1.57
C ARG A 125 -8.97 24.06 -1.20
N ASN A 126 -9.18 23.75 0.09
CA ASN A 126 -10.37 23.07 0.61
C ASN A 126 -10.83 21.85 -0.24
N GLU A 127 -9.88 21.08 -0.77
CA GLU A 127 -10.18 19.92 -1.63
C GLU A 127 -10.56 18.70 -0.77
N LYS A 128 -11.70 18.07 -1.10
CA LYS A 128 -12.25 16.95 -0.31
C LYS A 128 -11.25 15.81 -0.06
N TRP A 129 -10.45 15.43 -1.05
CA TRP A 129 -9.51 14.32 -0.90
C TRP A 129 -8.39 14.62 0.11
N ILE A 130 -8.02 15.90 0.28
CA ILE A 130 -7.04 16.34 1.28
C ILE A 130 -7.64 16.20 2.68
N LEU A 131 -8.88 16.68 2.86
CA LEU A 131 -9.61 16.55 4.13
C LEU A 131 -9.82 15.07 4.50
N ASP A 132 -10.19 14.24 3.54
CA ASP A 132 -10.35 12.80 3.73
C ASP A 132 -9.01 12.13 4.10
N ALA A 133 -7.89 12.55 3.51
CA ALA A 133 -6.55 12.07 3.86
C ALA A 133 -6.17 12.43 5.29
N ILE A 134 -6.32 13.70 5.69
CA ILE A 134 -6.06 14.19 7.06
C ILE A 134 -6.91 13.39 8.06
N LYS A 135 -8.22 13.29 7.80
CA LYS A 135 -9.15 12.57 8.65
C LYS A 135 -8.74 11.10 8.80
N SER A 136 -8.35 10.46 7.70
CA SER A 136 -7.95 9.05 7.71
C SER A 136 -6.71 8.85 8.59
N ILE A 137 -5.63 9.60 8.33
CA ILE A 137 -4.38 9.51 9.10
C ILE A 137 -4.62 9.79 10.60
N LYS A 138 -5.46 10.77 10.95
CA LYS A 138 -5.77 11.07 12.37
C LYS A 138 -6.63 10.00 13.06
N SER A 139 -7.29 9.14 12.30
CA SER A 139 -8.21 8.12 12.83
C SER A 139 -7.60 6.73 12.96
N THR A 140 -6.42 6.51 12.38
CA THR A 140 -5.69 5.23 12.41
C THR A 140 -4.75 5.13 13.62
N SER A 141 -4.19 3.93 13.85
CA SER A 141 -3.19 3.74 14.91
C SER A 141 -1.95 4.62 14.64
N PRO A 142 -1.56 5.51 15.59
CA PRO A 142 -0.39 6.36 15.45
C PRO A 142 0.92 5.59 15.28
N LEU A 143 1.07 4.44 15.96
CA LEU A 143 2.24 3.59 15.77
C LEU A 143 2.24 3.00 14.36
N CYS A 144 1.13 2.39 13.94
CA CYS A 144 1.06 1.68 12.67
C CYS A 144 1.26 2.60 11.46
N VAL A 145 0.80 3.85 11.50
CA VAL A 145 1.02 4.79 10.40
C VAL A 145 2.49 5.23 10.28
N LYS A 146 3.22 5.34 11.40
CA LYS A 146 4.67 5.58 11.40
C LYS A 146 5.43 4.35 10.89
N LEU A 147 5.06 3.15 11.33
CA LEU A 147 5.62 1.89 10.82
C LEU A 147 5.39 1.76 9.30
N ALA A 148 4.18 2.07 8.82
CA ALA A 148 3.86 2.05 7.39
C ALA A 148 4.76 3.00 6.59
N LEU A 149 4.94 4.25 7.05
CA LEU A 149 5.82 5.21 6.38
C LEU A 149 7.26 4.66 6.26
N LYS A 150 7.79 4.11 7.36
CA LYS A 150 9.14 3.52 7.40
C LYS A 150 9.27 2.32 6.46
N LEU A 151 8.29 1.41 6.48
CA LEU A 151 8.24 0.24 5.58
C LEU A 151 8.26 0.65 4.10
N ILE A 152 7.40 1.58 3.69
CA ILE A 152 7.34 2.02 2.28
C ILE A 152 8.67 2.65 1.86
N ARG A 153 9.27 3.49 2.70
CA ARG A 153 10.51 4.18 2.35
C ARG A 153 11.71 3.25 2.26
N GLU A 154 11.86 2.35 3.21
CA GLU A 154 12.92 1.35 3.15
C GLU A 154 12.71 0.37 1.98
N GLY A 155 11.46 0.05 1.64
CA GLY A 155 11.12 -0.80 0.50
C GLY A 155 11.61 -0.29 -0.86
N ARG A 156 11.90 1.01 -0.99
CA ARG A 156 12.44 1.63 -2.22
C ARG A 156 13.80 1.05 -2.62
N SER A 157 14.64 0.68 -1.64
CA SER A 157 15.99 0.14 -1.89
C SER A 157 16.07 -1.38 -1.74
N GLN A 158 14.95 -2.05 -1.46
CA GLN A 158 14.90 -3.48 -1.17
C GLN A 158 14.20 -4.27 -2.27
N ASN A 159 14.62 -5.52 -2.46
CA ASN A 159 13.90 -6.47 -3.31
C ASN A 159 12.68 -7.04 -2.57
N LEU A 160 11.81 -7.76 -3.29
CA LEU A 160 10.57 -8.31 -2.74
C LEU A 160 10.80 -9.22 -1.53
N GLU A 161 11.85 -10.06 -1.55
CA GLU A 161 12.18 -10.96 -0.45
C GLU A 161 12.50 -10.19 0.84
N HIS A 162 13.34 -9.18 0.75
CA HIS A 162 13.69 -8.33 1.89
C HIS A 162 12.48 -7.54 2.42
N CYS A 163 11.63 -7.03 1.52
CA CYS A 163 10.37 -6.39 1.88
C CYS A 163 9.46 -7.34 2.67
N LEU A 164 9.24 -8.55 2.15
CA LEU A 164 8.40 -9.56 2.80
C LEU A 164 8.97 -9.98 4.16
N ALA A 165 10.29 -10.20 4.26
CA ALA A 165 10.94 -10.55 5.51
C ALA A 165 10.79 -9.45 6.58
N ARG A 166 10.89 -8.18 6.16
CA ARG A 166 10.74 -7.02 7.06
C ARG A 166 9.30 -6.81 7.49
N GLU A 167 8.34 -6.90 6.57
CA GLU A 167 6.92 -6.85 6.91
C GLU A 167 6.54 -7.98 7.87
N HIS A 168 7.02 -9.20 7.63
CA HIS A 168 6.81 -10.34 8.52
C HIS A 168 7.36 -10.07 9.93
N LEU A 169 8.57 -9.51 10.04
CA LEU A 169 9.15 -9.12 11.33
C LEU A 169 8.29 -8.09 12.05
N VAL A 170 7.88 -7.02 11.36
CA VAL A 170 7.07 -5.95 11.95
C VAL A 170 5.71 -6.49 12.40
N VAL A 171 5.01 -7.25 11.55
CA VAL A 171 3.72 -7.87 11.89
C VAL A 171 3.87 -8.86 13.04
N SER A 172 4.97 -9.63 13.09
CA SER A 172 5.25 -10.53 14.22
C SER A 172 5.41 -9.77 15.54
N ASN A 173 6.11 -8.62 15.54
CA ASN A 173 6.24 -7.77 16.72
C ASN A 173 4.88 -7.15 17.15
N LEU A 174 4.04 -6.77 16.19
CA LEU A 174 2.68 -6.28 16.46
C LEU A 174 1.80 -7.39 17.08
N LEU A 175 1.84 -8.60 16.52
CA LEU A 175 1.15 -9.78 17.04
C LEU A 175 1.58 -10.12 18.47
N ARG A 176 2.88 -10.01 18.76
CA ARG A 176 3.47 -10.26 20.09
C ARG A 176 3.25 -9.12 21.08
N ARG A 177 2.60 -8.02 20.66
CA ARG A 177 2.35 -6.84 21.51
C ARG A 177 3.63 -6.23 22.06
N THR A 178 4.70 -6.25 21.26
CA THR A 178 6.04 -5.79 21.66
C THR A 178 6.03 -4.33 22.16
N VAL A 179 5.10 -3.53 21.63
CA VAL A 179 4.92 -2.11 21.97
C VAL A 179 3.51 -1.82 22.50
N ASN A 180 2.46 -2.32 21.84
CA ASN A 180 1.07 -2.05 22.20
C ASN A 180 0.11 -3.17 21.75
N ASP A 181 -1.17 -3.00 22.05
CA ASP A 181 -2.25 -3.93 21.69
C ASP A 181 -3.04 -3.52 20.44
N ASP A 182 -2.58 -2.53 19.66
CA ASP A 182 -3.36 -1.93 18.56
C ASP A 182 -3.77 -2.99 17.50
N PHE A 183 -2.93 -4.00 17.26
CA PHE A 183 -3.21 -5.12 16.36
C PHE A 183 -4.47 -5.91 16.75
N TYR A 184 -4.81 -5.96 18.04
CA TYR A 184 -6.02 -6.61 18.54
C TYR A 184 -7.18 -5.62 18.68
N GLU A 185 -6.88 -4.38 19.05
CA GLU A 185 -7.88 -3.33 19.23
C GLU A 185 -8.56 -2.93 17.91
N GLY A 186 -7.79 -2.85 16.82
CA GLY A 186 -8.34 -2.50 15.51
C GLY A 186 -9.41 -3.48 15.02
N PRO A 187 -9.11 -4.79 14.93
CA PRO A 187 -10.10 -5.81 14.58
C PRO A 187 -11.26 -5.88 15.58
N ARG A 188 -11.01 -5.68 16.88
CA ARG A 188 -12.08 -5.57 17.89
C ARG A 188 -13.07 -4.47 17.49
N ALA A 189 -12.60 -3.25 17.30
CA ALA A 189 -13.43 -2.09 17.00
C ALA A 189 -14.11 -2.17 15.62
N MET A 190 -13.45 -2.73 14.60
CA MET A 190 -13.94 -2.72 13.22
C MET A 190 -14.76 -3.95 12.82
N LEU A 191 -14.40 -5.13 13.35
CA LEU A 191 -14.91 -6.42 12.85
C LEU A 191 -15.67 -7.22 13.89
N ILE A 192 -15.23 -7.20 15.16
CA ILE A 192 -15.85 -7.98 16.24
C ILE A 192 -17.00 -7.20 16.87
N ASP A 193 -16.69 -6.12 17.59
CA ASP A 193 -17.68 -5.30 18.29
C ASP A 193 -18.36 -4.31 17.33
N LYS A 194 -17.66 -3.94 16.24
CA LYS A 194 -18.14 -3.02 15.19
C LYS A 194 -18.57 -1.64 15.73
N ASP A 195 -18.00 -1.22 16.86
CA ASP A 195 -18.24 0.09 17.46
C ASP A 195 -17.62 1.25 16.66
N ARG A 196 -16.65 0.93 15.78
CA ARG A 196 -15.86 1.88 14.99
C ARG A 196 -15.14 2.94 15.83
N LYS A 197 -14.77 2.60 17.07
CA LYS A 197 -14.14 3.50 18.06
C LYS A 197 -12.92 2.83 18.70
N PRO A 198 -11.87 2.57 17.90
CA PRO A 198 -10.65 1.96 18.42
C PRO A 198 -9.99 2.89 19.45
N GLN A 199 -9.52 2.30 20.54
CA GLN A 199 -8.78 2.96 21.61
C GLN A 199 -7.29 2.76 21.40
N TRP A 200 -6.73 3.52 20.46
CA TRP A 200 -5.31 3.42 20.11
C TRP A 200 -4.39 3.79 21.28
N SER A 201 -3.30 3.04 21.42
CA SER A 201 -2.28 3.29 22.44
C SER A 201 -0.87 3.21 21.82
N PRO A 202 -0.13 4.33 21.68
CA PRO A 202 -0.49 5.68 22.07
C PRO A 202 -1.63 6.26 21.23
N SER A 203 -2.39 7.19 21.82
CA SER A 203 -3.56 7.81 21.17
C SER A 203 -3.22 8.97 20.23
N LYS A 204 -1.94 9.40 20.18
CA LYS A 204 -1.48 10.51 19.34
C LYS A 204 -0.11 10.22 18.73
N LEU A 205 0.18 10.86 17.59
CA LEU A 205 1.44 10.70 16.87
C LEU A 205 2.65 11.16 17.69
N GLU A 206 2.52 12.27 18.40
CA GLU A 206 3.62 12.88 19.16
C GLU A 206 4.05 12.01 20.35
N LEU A 207 3.20 11.07 20.77
CA LEU A 207 3.49 10.12 21.85
C LEU A 207 4.21 8.86 21.37
N VAL A 208 4.30 8.65 20.05
CA VAL A 208 5.06 7.54 19.47
C VAL A 208 6.49 8.01 19.24
N ASN A 209 7.40 7.54 20.08
CA ASN A 209 8.83 7.86 19.93
C ASN A 209 9.54 6.89 18.98
N GLU A 210 10.78 7.23 18.59
CA GLU A 210 11.61 6.42 17.70
C GLU A 210 11.96 5.05 18.28
N GLU A 211 12.09 4.93 19.61
CA GLU A 211 12.39 3.65 20.26
C GLU A 211 11.24 2.65 20.03
N MET A 212 9.99 3.08 20.18
CA MET A 212 8.79 2.27 19.90
C MET A 212 8.78 1.79 18.45
N VAL A 213 9.06 2.68 17.51
CA VAL A 213 9.16 2.34 16.08
C VAL A 213 10.27 1.31 15.87
N ASN A 214 11.49 1.59 16.34
CA ASN A 214 12.66 0.73 16.14
C ASN A 214 12.51 -0.65 16.79
N LYS A 215 11.81 -0.75 17.93
CA LYS A 215 11.53 -2.02 18.59
C LYS A 215 10.70 -2.96 17.71
N CYS A 216 9.76 -2.44 16.92
CA CYS A 216 9.00 -3.23 15.95
C CYS A 216 9.85 -3.76 14.78
N PHE A 217 10.99 -3.12 14.48
CA PHE A 217 11.96 -3.56 13.45
C PHE A 217 13.12 -4.36 14.04
N SER A 218 13.14 -4.58 15.37
CA SER A 218 14.20 -5.32 16.04
C SER A 218 13.95 -6.83 15.94
N ALA A 219 15.03 -7.61 15.92
CA ALA A 219 14.96 -9.07 15.93
C ALA A 219 14.15 -9.56 17.15
N ILE A 220 13.40 -10.63 16.95
CA ILE A 220 12.61 -11.25 18.01
C ILE A 220 13.52 -12.25 18.73
N ASP A 221 13.71 -12.04 20.04
CA ASP A 221 14.45 -12.92 20.93
C ASP A 221 13.55 -14.07 21.40
N ASP A 222 13.42 -15.07 20.55
CA ASP A 222 12.61 -16.27 20.77
C ASP A 222 13.27 -17.43 20.00
N GLU A 223 13.58 -18.52 20.69
CA GLU A 223 14.30 -19.67 20.12
C GLU A 223 13.54 -20.32 18.95
N ASP A 224 12.21 -20.27 18.98
CA ASP A 224 11.35 -20.84 17.95
C ASP A 224 11.07 -19.85 16.81
N TRP A 225 11.49 -18.58 16.94
CA TRP A 225 11.29 -17.59 15.90
C TRP A 225 12.32 -17.75 14.78
N GLN A 226 11.81 -17.85 13.55
CA GLN A 226 12.62 -17.88 12.34
C GLN A 226 12.21 -16.75 11.41
N PRO A 227 13.17 -16.04 10.78
CA PRO A 227 12.85 -15.09 9.72
C PRO A 227 12.12 -15.78 8.57
N LEU A 228 11.24 -15.04 7.89
CA LEU A 228 10.57 -15.55 6.69
C LEU A 228 11.64 -15.92 5.64
N ARG A 229 11.63 -17.18 5.20
CA ARG A 229 12.45 -17.67 4.09
C ARG A 229 11.52 -18.06 2.95
N LEU A 230 11.72 -17.47 1.78
CA LEU A 230 10.97 -17.85 0.59
C LEU A 230 11.52 -19.17 0.05
N PHE A 231 10.63 -20.04 -0.43
CA PHE A 231 11.05 -21.25 -1.11
C PHE A 231 11.79 -20.90 -2.40
N GLU A 232 12.90 -21.58 -2.66
CA GLU A 232 13.55 -21.51 -3.97
C GLU A 232 12.58 -21.99 -5.04
N ARG A 233 12.28 -21.13 -6.02
CA ARG A 233 11.48 -21.53 -7.17
C ARG A 233 12.40 -22.26 -8.16
N PRO A 234 12.14 -23.53 -8.49
CA PRO A 234 13.01 -24.30 -9.40
C PRO A 234 13.03 -23.81 -10.86
N ASN A 235 12.25 -22.79 -11.22
CA ASN A 235 12.18 -22.21 -12.56
C ASN A 235 12.42 -20.69 -12.51
N THR A 236 13.66 -20.26 -12.74
CA THR A 236 14.08 -18.85 -12.79
C THR A 236 14.12 -18.25 -14.21
N ASP A 237 13.86 -19.05 -15.26
CA ASP A 237 14.01 -18.62 -16.66
C ASP A 237 13.02 -17.53 -17.13
N HIS A 238 12.03 -17.19 -16.31
CA HIS A 238 10.99 -16.24 -16.69
C HIS A 238 10.76 -15.16 -15.62
N ILE A 239 11.75 -14.29 -15.42
CA ILE A 239 11.53 -12.99 -14.77
C ILE A 239 10.57 -12.20 -15.66
N ALA A 240 9.31 -12.11 -15.25
CA ALA A 240 8.42 -11.08 -15.77
C ALA A 240 8.90 -9.75 -15.19
N MET A 241 9.63 -8.97 -16.00
CA MET A 241 9.92 -7.59 -15.62
C MET A 241 8.59 -6.83 -15.56
N SER A 242 8.20 -6.46 -14.34
CA SER A 242 7.13 -5.48 -14.14
C SER A 242 7.61 -4.14 -14.70
N LYS A 243 6.72 -3.36 -15.31
CA LYS A 243 7.01 -1.98 -15.77
C LYS A 243 7.15 -0.97 -14.61
N ILE A 244 7.42 -1.47 -13.40
CA ILE A 244 7.54 -0.68 -12.17
C ILE A 244 9.02 -0.56 -11.83
#